data_AF-A0A1B6GSA7-F1
#
_entry.id   AF-A0A1B6GSA7-F1
#
_cell.length_a   1.000
_cell.length_b   1.000
_cell.length_c   1.000
_cell.angle_alpha   90.00
_cell.angle_beta   90.00
_cell.angle_gamma   90.00
#
_symmetry.space_group_name_H-M   'P 1'
#
loop_
_entity.id
_entity.type
_entity.pdbx_description
1 polymer ?
#
loop_
_entity_poly.entity_id
_entity_poly.type
_entity_poly.pdbx_seq_one_letter_code
_entity_poly.pdbx_strand_id
1 'polypeptide(L)'
;RLTLSTLPSLLAVSAKLLCLLMVVICGAVPSMVRSVRLYNDCSGSQVRVDMRGRVLADDVDTPDRFRNLTIRSLDFSVKLTIFAEESKRFLCFNQKWKLVGSKRFRGEMCQFYENMVQNGYNRFRSVADETRFMGFNRRGKP
;
A
#
# COMPACT_ATOMS: atom_id res chain seq x y z
N ARG A 1 8.59 13.48 51.40
CA ARG A 1 9.96 13.97 51.14
C ARG A 1 10.63 13.01 50.16
N LEU A 2 10.64 13.33 48.86
CA LEU A 2 11.47 12.64 47.89
C LEU A 2 12.91 13.13 48.13
N THR A 3 13.80 12.25 48.56
CA THR A 3 15.18 12.58 48.85
C THR A 3 15.92 12.92 47.56
N LEU A 4 16.70 14.01 47.58
CA LEU A 4 17.44 14.57 46.44
C LEU A 4 18.39 13.55 45.75
N SER A 5 18.70 12.44 46.41
CA SER A 5 19.51 11.33 45.92
C SER A 5 18.80 10.40 44.92
N THR A 6 17.48 10.52 44.74
CA THR A 6 16.69 9.67 43.82
C THR A 6 16.47 10.28 42.43
N LEU A 7 16.77 11.58 42.25
CA LEU A 7 16.66 12.29 40.97
C LEU A 7 17.61 11.76 39.88
N PRO A 8 18.91 11.51 40.14
CA PRO A 8 19.84 11.01 39.12
C PRO A 8 19.50 9.60 38.66
N SER A 9 19.04 8.74 39.57
CA SER A 9 18.63 7.37 39.25
C SER A 9 17.33 7.35 38.46
N LEU A 10 16.35 8.22 38.76
CA LEU A 10 15.11 8.33 37.97
C LEU A 10 15.36 8.85 36.55
N LEU A 11 16.25 9.85 36.40
CA LEU A 11 16.69 10.37 35.10
C LEU A 11 17.45 9.32 34.30
N ALA A 12 18.33 8.55 34.93
CA ALA A 12 19.04 7.46 34.27
C ALA A 12 18.10 6.32 33.86
N VAL A 13 17.11 5.98 34.70
CA VAL A 13 16.10 4.95 34.38
C VAL A 13 15.21 5.41 33.23
N SER A 14 14.75 6.67 33.23
CA SER A 14 13.94 7.22 32.13
C SER A 14 14.73 7.34 30.83
N ALA A 15 15.99 7.77 30.87
CA ALA A 15 16.87 7.79 29.70
C ALA A 15 17.12 6.38 29.15
N LYS A 16 17.38 5.39 30.02
CA LYS A 16 17.53 3.99 29.61
C LYS A 16 16.24 3.43 28.99
N LEU A 17 15.08 3.76 29.56
CA LEU A 17 13.79 3.34 29.04
C LEU A 17 13.49 3.99 27.67
N LEU A 18 13.77 5.28 27.51
CA LEU A 18 13.66 5.99 26.22
C LEU A 18 14.62 5.41 25.18
N CYS A 19 15.87 5.14 25.54
CA CYS A 19 16.84 4.49 24.64
C CYS A 19 16.39 3.08 24.25
N LEU A 20 15.88 2.28 25.19
CA LEU A 20 15.33 0.95 24.90
C LEU A 20 14.10 1.03 23.99
N LEU A 21 13.19 1.97 24.23
CA LEU A 21 12.05 2.23 23.36
C LEU A 21 12.50 2.62 21.94
N MET A 22 13.50 3.51 21.82
CA MET A 22 14.06 3.89 20.52
C MET A 22 14.73 2.71 19.80
N VAL A 23 15.47 1.85 20.50
CA VAL A 23 16.08 0.64 19.92
C VAL A 23 15.01 -0.36 19.46
N VAL A 24 13.95 -0.56 20.25
CA VAL A 24 12.84 -1.44 19.90
C VAL A 24 12.09 -0.94 18.66
N ILE A 25 11.89 0.38 18.54
CA ILE A 25 11.20 0.98 17.39
C ILE A 25 12.10 1.01 16.14
N CYS A 26 13.41 1.28 16.30
CA CYS A 26 14.37 1.22 15.18
C CYS A 26 14.55 -0.21 14.63
N GLY A 27 14.41 -1.24 15.46
CA GLY A 27 14.51 -2.64 15.04
C GLY A 27 13.24 -3.21 14.39
N ALA A 28 12.08 -2.59 14.63
CA ALA A 28 10.78 -3.01 14.11
C ALA A 28 10.18 -1.90 13.25
N VAL A 29 10.66 -1.75 12.01
CA VAL A 29 9.93 -0.96 11.00
C VAL A 29 8.58 -1.65 10.80
N PRO A 30 7.44 -1.01 11.12
CA PRO A 30 6.13 -1.64 10.98
C PRO A 30 5.81 -1.78 9.50
N SER A 31 6.08 -2.96 8.96
CA SER A 31 5.59 -3.34 7.64
C SER A 31 4.13 -3.75 7.77
N MET A 32 3.22 -3.03 7.12
CA MET A 32 1.82 -3.42 7.01
C MET A 32 1.65 -4.30 5.77
N VAL A 33 1.08 -5.49 5.92
CA VAL A 33 0.71 -6.37 4.81
C VAL A 33 -0.74 -6.80 4.98
N ARG A 34 -1.56 -6.59 3.94
CA ARG A 34 -2.97 -7.01 3.94
C ARG A 34 -3.41 -7.57 2.59
N SER A 35 -4.12 -8.68 2.63
CA SER A 35 -4.77 -9.29 1.48
C SER A 35 -6.13 -8.64 1.25
N VAL A 36 -6.42 -8.25 0.01
CA VAL A 36 -7.63 -7.51 -0.35
C VAL A 36 -8.17 -7.91 -1.72
N ARG A 37 -9.41 -7.51 -1.97
CA ARG A 37 -9.98 -7.36 -3.30
C ARG A 37 -10.41 -5.91 -3.44
N LEU A 38 -9.98 -5.25 -4.50
CA LEU A 38 -10.36 -3.86 -4.75
C LEU A 38 -11.61 -3.83 -5.62
N TYR A 39 -12.70 -3.27 -5.10
CA TYR A 39 -13.93 -3.07 -5.85
C TYR A 39 -13.91 -1.69 -6.51
N ASN A 40 -14.21 -1.64 -7.81
CA ASN A 40 -14.31 -0.39 -8.55
C ASN A 40 -15.78 0.03 -8.70
N ASP A 41 -16.13 1.12 -8.03
CA ASP A 41 -17.49 1.67 -8.02
C ASP A 41 -18.02 2.01 -9.42
N CYS A 42 -17.16 2.55 -10.29
CA CYS A 42 -17.57 2.99 -11.63
C CYS A 42 -17.99 1.86 -12.57
N SER A 43 -17.39 0.67 -12.45
CA SER A 43 -17.70 -0.49 -13.29
C SER A 43 -18.56 -1.53 -12.58
N GLY A 44 -18.65 -1.46 -11.25
CA GLY A 44 -19.39 -2.42 -10.45
C GLY A 44 -18.66 -3.75 -10.23
N SER A 45 -17.37 -3.83 -10.53
CA SER A 45 -16.61 -5.10 -10.57
C SER A 45 -15.29 -5.02 -9.79
N GLN A 46 -14.71 -6.18 -9.49
CA GLN A 46 -13.42 -6.29 -8.79
C GLN A 46 -12.23 -6.12 -9.76
N VAL A 47 -11.21 -5.39 -9.30
CA VAL A 47 -9.94 -5.25 -10.01
C VAL A 47 -9.24 -6.61 -10.08
N ARG A 48 -8.78 -6.97 -11.27
CA ARG A 48 -8.01 -8.18 -11.55
C ARG A 48 -6.79 -7.89 -12.39
N VAL A 49 -5.75 -8.71 -12.22
CA VAL A 49 -4.52 -8.63 -13.01
C VAL A 49 -4.21 -9.99 -13.61
N ASP A 50 -4.34 -10.12 -14.92
CA ASP A 50 -4.16 -11.42 -15.58
C ASP A 50 -2.68 -11.81 -15.82
N MET A 51 -2.45 -13.03 -16.30
CA MET A 51 -1.11 -13.55 -16.61
C MET A 51 -0.35 -12.73 -17.66
N ARG A 52 -1.05 -11.96 -18.51
CA ARG A 52 -0.44 -11.05 -19.51
C ARG A 52 -0.09 -9.69 -18.90
N GLY A 53 -0.56 -9.39 -17.69
CA GLY A 53 -0.37 -8.11 -17.00
C GLY A 53 -1.39 -7.05 -17.41
N ARG A 54 -2.54 -7.43 -17.95
CA ARG A 54 -3.66 -6.52 -18.13
C ARG A 54 -4.32 -6.28 -16.79
N VAL A 55 -4.56 -5.01 -16.45
CA VAL A 55 -5.31 -4.59 -15.27
C VAL A 55 -6.69 -4.17 -15.75
N LEU A 56 -7.72 -4.80 -15.21
CA LEU A 56 -9.12 -4.58 -15.59
C LEU A 56 -9.99 -4.66 -14.33
N ALA A 57 -11.13 -4.01 -14.34
CA ALA A 57 -12.17 -4.11 -13.32
C ALA A 57 -13.48 -4.51 -13.99
N ASP A 58 -13.57 -5.75 -14.43
CA ASP A 58 -14.71 -6.31 -15.16
C ASP A 58 -15.13 -7.68 -14.61
N ASP A 59 -16.33 -8.12 -14.99
CA ASP A 59 -16.93 -9.40 -14.59
C ASP A 59 -16.80 -10.47 -15.69
N VAL A 60 -15.72 -10.40 -16.48
CA VAL A 60 -15.41 -11.49 -17.43
C VAL A 60 -15.16 -12.77 -16.64
N ASP A 61 -15.64 -13.90 -17.18
CA ASP A 61 -15.45 -15.24 -16.63
C ASP A 61 -13.96 -15.59 -16.56
N THR A 62 -13.35 -15.17 -15.45
CA THR A 62 -11.94 -15.33 -15.12
C THR A 62 -11.87 -15.90 -13.71
N PRO A 63 -10.93 -16.81 -13.44
CA PRO A 63 -10.81 -17.41 -12.12
C PRO A 63 -10.66 -16.35 -11.02
N ASP A 64 -11.44 -16.49 -9.94
CA ASP A 64 -11.48 -15.51 -8.83
C ASP A 64 -10.13 -15.19 -8.21
N ARG A 65 -9.19 -16.14 -8.26
CA ARG A 65 -7.81 -15.95 -7.78
C ARG A 65 -7.08 -14.75 -8.42
N PHE A 66 -7.45 -14.34 -9.64
CA PHE A 66 -6.88 -13.14 -10.29
C PHE A 66 -7.33 -11.81 -9.67
N ARG A 67 -8.34 -11.82 -8.79
CA ARG A 67 -8.86 -10.66 -8.07
C ARG A 67 -8.21 -10.46 -6.70
N ASN A 68 -7.42 -11.43 -6.23
CA ASN A 68 -6.71 -11.36 -4.96
C ASN A 68 -5.45 -10.49 -5.10
N LEU A 69 -5.39 -9.43 -4.33
CA LEU A 69 -4.28 -8.48 -4.29
C LEU A 69 -3.71 -8.39 -2.87
N THR A 70 -2.43 -8.08 -2.77
CA THR A 70 -1.75 -7.83 -1.50
C THR A 70 -1.26 -6.40 -1.49
N ILE A 71 -1.65 -5.64 -0.48
CA ILE A 71 -1.15 -4.29 -0.25
C ILE A 71 -0.05 -4.35 0.81
N ARG A 72 1.11 -3.78 0.52
CA ARG A 72 2.27 -3.75 1.42
C ARG A 72 2.81 -2.34 1.61
N SER A 73 2.97 -1.91 2.87
CA SER A 73 3.79 -0.74 3.26
C SER A 73 5.12 -1.25 3.78
N LEU A 74 6.23 -0.68 3.29
CA LEU A 74 7.58 -1.11 3.68
C LEU A 74 8.13 -0.34 4.88
N ASP A 75 7.61 0.85 5.12
CA ASP A 75 8.08 1.77 6.15
C ASP A 75 6.98 2.74 6.59
N PHE A 76 7.38 3.74 7.38
CA PHE A 76 6.54 4.83 7.86
C PHE A 76 6.20 5.87 6.78
N SER A 77 6.67 5.72 5.53
CA SER A 77 6.45 6.71 4.47
C SER A 77 5.02 6.72 3.92
N VAL A 78 4.13 5.85 4.42
CA VAL A 78 2.74 5.65 3.98
C VAL A 78 2.65 5.20 2.50
N LYS A 79 3.78 5.07 1.81
CA LYS A 79 3.88 4.53 0.46
C LYS A 79 3.60 3.04 0.50
N LEU A 80 2.69 2.60 -0.35
CA LEU A 80 2.34 1.20 -0.47
C LEU A 80 2.55 0.67 -1.88
N THR A 81 2.73 -0.63 -1.97
CA THR A 81 2.72 -1.40 -3.21
C THR A 81 1.49 -2.26 -3.25
N ILE A 82 0.96 -2.51 -4.46
CA ILE A 82 -0.14 -3.44 -4.68
C ILE A 82 0.37 -4.57 -5.56
N PHE A 83 0.27 -5.81 -5.08
CA PHE A 83 0.80 -6.99 -5.74
C PHE A 83 -0.32 -7.97 -6.05
N ALA A 84 -0.42 -8.41 -7.31
CA ALA A 84 -1.30 -9.48 -7.72
C ALA A 84 -0.60 -10.82 -7.52
N GLU A 85 -1.03 -11.56 -6.51
CA GLU A 85 -0.38 -12.81 -6.08
C GLU A 85 -0.43 -13.89 -7.17
N GLU A 86 -1.61 -14.07 -7.78
CA GLU A 86 -1.83 -15.10 -8.81
C GLU A 86 -0.93 -14.90 -10.03
N SER A 87 -0.86 -13.68 -10.56
CA SER A 87 -0.08 -13.38 -11.77
C SER A 87 1.36 -12.96 -11.47
N LYS A 88 1.74 -12.88 -10.18
CA LYS A 88 3.04 -12.46 -9.67
C LYS A 88 3.50 -11.12 -10.24
N ARG A 89 2.64 -10.10 -10.13
CA ARG A 89 2.84 -8.79 -10.76
C ARG A 89 2.55 -7.65 -9.81
N PHE A 90 3.42 -6.65 -9.80
CA PHE A 90 3.14 -5.35 -9.19
C PHE A 90 2.14 -4.59 -10.05
N LEU A 91 1.17 -3.96 -9.42
CA LEU A 91 0.35 -2.94 -10.07
C LEU A 91 1.19 -1.68 -10.23
N CYS A 92 1.30 -1.17 -11.45
CA CYS A 92 2.09 0.01 -11.75
C CYS A 92 1.41 0.87 -12.82
N PHE A 93 1.75 2.15 -12.85
CA PHE A 93 1.61 2.93 -14.07
C PHE A 93 2.73 2.59 -15.06
N ASN A 94 2.43 2.60 -16.35
CA ASN A 94 3.44 2.63 -17.40
C ASN A 94 3.77 4.09 -17.78
N GLN A 95 4.71 4.29 -18.72
CA GLN A 95 5.09 5.63 -19.21
C GLN A 95 3.94 6.42 -19.86
N LYS A 96 2.89 5.73 -20.31
CA LYS A 96 1.66 6.33 -20.84
C LYS A 96 0.59 6.51 -19.76
N TRP A 97 0.94 6.33 -18.49
CA TRP A 97 0.05 6.44 -17.34
C TRP A 97 -1.15 5.51 -17.34
N LYS A 98 -1.03 4.39 -18.04
CA LYS A 98 -2.00 3.29 -17.98
C LYS A 98 -1.61 2.31 -16.88
N LEU A 99 -2.59 1.82 -16.12
CA LEU A 99 -2.38 0.74 -15.16
C LEU A 99 -2.01 -0.57 -15.87
N VAL A 100 -0.93 -1.19 -15.40
CA VAL A 100 -0.38 -2.45 -15.90
C VAL A 100 0.11 -3.32 -14.75
N GLY A 101 0.02 -4.64 -14.93
CA GLY A 101 0.69 -5.61 -14.07
C GLY A 101 2.13 -5.84 -14.54
N SER A 102 3.10 -5.34 -13.79
CA SER A 102 4.54 -5.46 -14.09
C SER A 102 5.18 -6.63 -13.34
N LYS A 103 5.98 -7.45 -14.04
CA LYS A 103 6.83 -8.47 -13.40
C LYS A 103 8.01 -7.89 -12.63
N ARG A 104 8.38 -6.63 -12.91
CA ARG A 104 9.50 -5.93 -12.27
C ARG A 104 8.95 -4.76 -11.46
N PHE A 105 9.50 -4.55 -10.28
CA PHE A 105 9.27 -3.32 -9.53
C PHE A 105 9.93 -2.15 -10.27
N ARG A 106 9.20 -1.05 -10.47
CA ARG A 106 9.63 0.12 -11.25
C ARG A 106 9.67 1.39 -10.39
N GLY A 107 10.07 1.24 -9.13
CA GLY A 107 10.12 2.35 -8.17
C GLY A 107 8.75 2.99 -7.97
N GLU A 108 8.73 4.32 -7.97
CA GLU A 108 7.54 5.13 -7.67
C GLU A 108 6.37 4.89 -8.63
N MET A 109 6.63 4.41 -9.86
CA MET A 109 5.57 4.02 -10.80
C MET A 109 4.74 2.83 -10.32
N CYS A 110 5.27 2.03 -9.39
CA CYS A 110 4.59 0.89 -8.77
C CYS A 110 4.19 1.16 -7.31
N GLN A 111 4.28 2.43 -6.87
CA GLN A 111 3.95 2.84 -5.51
C GLN A 111 2.80 3.84 -5.51
N PHE A 112 2.00 3.77 -4.45
CA PHE A 112 0.82 4.60 -4.28
C PHE A 112 0.73 5.12 -2.84
N TYR A 113 0.00 6.22 -2.67
CA TYR A 113 -0.59 6.61 -1.39
C TYR A 113 -2.06 6.15 -1.38
N GLU A 114 -2.54 5.69 -0.23
CA GLU A 114 -3.97 5.40 -0.01
C GLU A 114 -4.59 6.51 0.84
N ASN A 115 -5.69 7.07 0.33
CA ASN A 115 -6.43 8.14 0.98
C ASN A 115 -7.92 7.80 0.95
N MET A 116 -8.58 7.87 2.10
CA MET A 116 -10.04 7.80 2.16
C MET A 116 -10.63 9.16 1.77
N VAL A 117 -11.57 9.17 0.83
CA VAL A 117 -12.33 10.38 0.46
C VAL A 117 -13.60 10.50 1.30
N GLN A 118 -14.23 11.69 1.29
CA GLN A 118 -15.39 12.03 2.14
C GLN A 118 -16.57 11.06 2.03
N ASN A 119 -16.74 10.40 0.87
CA ASN A 119 -17.79 9.41 0.65
C ASN A 119 -17.41 7.98 1.11
N GLY A 120 -16.30 7.80 1.83
CA GLY A 120 -15.86 6.53 2.41
C GLY A 120 -15.09 5.60 1.47
N TYR A 121 -14.86 6.01 0.21
CA TYR A 121 -14.08 5.21 -0.74
C TYR A 121 -12.58 5.45 -0.60
N ASN A 122 -11.78 4.42 -0.86
CA ASN A 122 -10.33 4.56 -0.93
C ASN A 122 -9.91 5.01 -2.34
N ARG A 123 -9.05 6.01 -2.42
CA ARG A 123 -8.34 6.41 -3.63
C ARG A 123 -6.87 6.08 -3.49
N PHE A 124 -6.30 5.55 -4.57
CA PHE A 124 -4.88 5.27 -4.67
C PHE A 124 -4.22 6.28 -5.59
N ARG A 125 -3.42 7.18 -5.03
CA ARG A 125 -2.70 8.26 -5.72
C ARG A 125 -1.28 7.79 -6.07
N SER A 126 -0.76 8.09 -7.25
CA SER A 126 0.61 7.70 -7.61
C SER A 126 1.63 8.45 -6.76
N VAL A 127 2.72 7.78 -6.38
CA VAL A 127 3.89 8.44 -5.77
C VAL A 127 4.69 9.22 -6.82
N ALA A 128 4.74 8.73 -8.07
CA ALA A 128 5.51 9.36 -9.14
C ALA A 128 4.89 10.66 -9.69
N ASP A 129 3.56 10.80 -9.60
CA ASP A 129 2.80 11.99 -10.01
C ASP A 129 1.50 12.06 -9.22
N GLU A 130 1.44 12.95 -8.24
CA GLU A 130 0.29 13.06 -7.34
C GLU A 130 -1.00 13.53 -8.03
N THR A 131 -0.94 14.02 -9.26
CA THR A 131 -2.16 14.34 -10.03
C THR A 131 -2.84 13.09 -10.58
N ARG A 132 -2.22 11.92 -10.47
CA ARG A 132 -2.68 10.67 -11.07
C ARG A 132 -3.15 9.66 -10.04
N PHE A 133 -4.27 9.03 -10.37
CA PHE A 133 -4.97 8.09 -9.50
C PHE A 133 -5.24 6.80 -10.24
N MET A 134 -5.29 5.68 -9.50
CA MET A 134 -5.93 4.49 -10.05
C MET A 134 -7.39 4.82 -10.37
N GLY A 135 -7.78 4.54 -11.60
CA GLY A 135 -9.13 4.76 -12.08
C GLY A 135 -9.48 3.75 -13.15
N PHE A 136 -10.77 3.48 -13.28
CA PHE A 136 -11.33 2.63 -14.32
C PHE A 136 -12.61 3.28 -14.82
N ASN A 137 -12.85 3.22 -16.12
CA ASN A 137 -14.12 3.66 -16.68
C ASN A 137 -15.25 2.65 -16.40
N ARG A 138 -16.48 2.98 -16.82
CA ARG A 138 -17.68 2.12 -16.66
C ARG A 138 -17.56 0.73 -17.28
N ARG A 139 -16.63 0.54 -18.23
CA ARG A 139 -16.36 -0.75 -18.87
C ARG A 139 -15.21 -1.52 -18.21
N GLY A 140 -14.72 -1.06 -17.06
CA GLY A 140 -13.63 -1.70 -16.34
C GLY A 140 -12.24 -1.50 -16.95
N LYS A 141 -12.07 -0.55 -17.89
CA LYS A 141 -10.77 -0.27 -18.50
C LYS A 141 -10.06 0.88 -17.77
N PRO A 142 -8.76 0.74 -17.48
CA PRO A 142 -7.95 1.81 -16.90
C PRO A 142 -7.61 2.91 -17.90
#